data_AF-A0A532VG92-F1
#
_entry.id   AF-A0A532VG92-F1
#
_cell.length_a   1.000
_cell.length_b   1.000
_cell.length_c   1.000
_cell.angle_alpha   90.00
_cell.angle_beta   90.00
_cell.angle_gamma   90.00
#
_symmetry.space_group_name_H-M   'P 1'
#
loop_
_entity.id
_entity.type
_entity.pdbx_description
1 polymer ?
#
loop_
_entity_poly.entity_id
_entity_poly.type
_entity_poly.pdbx_seq_one_letter_code
_entity_poly.pdbx_strand_id
1 'polypeptide(L)'
;MKMCLSIKSDIKLMPKIEPFEEHAFQDEEKQREVLDKIAKELPQISINSTPPEMGRRIHKIVRQIAGSSDPYREIKDEYNKIALGLYPELRERVKKAKDSLLMSIRVAIAGNIIDFAVKNAHIDIEKEVEQILKRIKLSFFYLK
;
A
#
# COMPACT_ATOMS: atom_id res chain seq x y z
N MET A 1 -29.98 -14.58 14.60
CA MET A 1 -28.62 -15.13 14.37
C MET A 1 -28.02 -14.88 12.97
N LYS A 2 -28.72 -14.26 12.00
CA LYS A 2 -28.16 -13.95 10.66
C LYS A 2 -27.45 -12.59 10.55
N MET A 3 -27.62 -11.69 11.51
CA MET A 3 -27.04 -10.34 11.48
C MET A 3 -25.55 -10.28 11.88
N CYS A 4 -25.07 -11.18 12.76
CA CYS A 4 -23.65 -11.27 13.12
C CYS A 4 -22.76 -11.84 12.02
N LEU A 5 -23.31 -12.60 11.07
CA LEU A 5 -22.52 -13.18 9.96
C LEU A 5 -22.24 -12.15 8.86
N SER A 6 -23.13 -11.17 8.66
CA SER A 6 -22.91 -10.06 7.71
C SER A 6 -21.80 -9.11 8.18
N ILE A 7 -21.69 -8.89 9.50
CA ILE A 7 -20.62 -8.06 10.07
C ILE A 7 -19.24 -8.67 9.81
N LYS A 8 -19.11 -10.01 9.77
CA LYS A 8 -17.84 -10.67 9.42
C LYS A 8 -17.44 -10.49 7.95
N SER A 9 -18.39 -10.40 7.02
CA SER A 9 -18.09 -10.10 5.61
C SER A 9 -17.79 -8.61 5.40
N ASP A 10 -18.41 -7.73 6.19
CA ASP A 10 -18.25 -6.28 6.07
C ASP A 10 -16.96 -5.78 6.76
N ILE A 11 -16.49 -6.45 7.82
CA ILE A 11 -15.15 -6.22 8.39
C ILE A 11 -14.05 -6.59 7.38
N LYS A 12 -14.29 -7.56 6.49
CA LYS A 12 -13.41 -7.89 5.36
C LYS A 12 -13.42 -6.80 4.26
N LEU A 13 -14.40 -5.90 4.28
CA LEU A 13 -14.58 -4.77 3.37
C LEU A 13 -14.15 -3.44 3.99
N MET A 14 -13.73 -3.39 5.26
CA MET A 14 -12.85 -2.31 5.69
C MET A 14 -11.65 -2.38 4.76
N PRO A 15 -11.24 -1.27 4.12
CA PRO A 15 -10.00 -1.27 3.36
C PRO A 15 -8.98 -1.87 4.30
N LYS A 16 -8.36 -3.00 3.88
CA LYS A 16 -7.28 -3.63 4.64
C LYS A 16 -6.48 -2.47 5.18
N ILE A 17 -6.52 -2.31 6.50
CA ILE A 17 -5.75 -1.27 7.17
C ILE A 17 -4.36 -1.42 6.57
N GLU A 18 -3.86 -0.38 5.91
CA GLU A 18 -2.74 -0.51 4.98
C GLU A 18 -1.67 -1.42 5.58
N PRO A 19 -1.05 -2.32 4.80
CA PRO A 19 -0.18 -3.39 5.33
C PRO A 19 1.02 -2.86 6.15
N PHE A 20 1.23 -1.55 6.14
CA PHE A 20 2.08 -0.82 7.04
C PHE A 20 1.78 -1.04 8.54
N GLU A 21 0.51 -1.17 8.97
CA GLU A 21 0.21 -1.28 10.41
C GLU A 21 0.66 -2.59 11.05
N GLU A 22 0.64 -3.69 10.30
CA GLU A 22 1.20 -4.98 10.72
C GLU A 22 2.74 -4.92 10.82
N HIS A 23 3.38 -4.04 10.03
CA HIS A 23 4.82 -3.81 10.06
C HIS A 23 5.28 -2.78 11.09
N ALA A 24 4.39 -1.91 11.57
CA ALA A 24 4.72 -0.92 12.62
C ALA A 24 5.03 -1.59 13.96
N PHE A 25 4.47 -2.78 14.22
CA PHE A 25 4.62 -3.49 15.47
C PHE A 25 4.81 -4.99 15.22
N GLN A 26 5.95 -5.53 15.64
CA GLN A 26 6.19 -6.99 15.71
C GLN A 26 5.62 -7.61 17.01
N ASP A 27 4.95 -6.80 17.82
CA ASP A 27 4.44 -7.14 19.15
C ASP A 27 2.91 -7.16 19.11
N GLU A 28 2.31 -8.33 19.32
CA GLU A 28 0.86 -8.54 19.30
C GLU A 28 0.13 -7.67 20.34
N GLU A 29 0.75 -7.37 21.48
CA GLU A 29 0.14 -6.50 22.50
C GLU A 29 -0.01 -5.07 21.99
N LYS A 30 1.02 -4.55 21.29
CA LYS A 30 0.96 -3.21 20.69
C LYS A 30 0.00 -3.15 19.50
N GLN A 31 -0.06 -4.20 18.67
CA GLN A 31 -1.05 -4.29 17.60
C GLN A 31 -2.47 -4.24 18.17
N ARG A 32 -2.73 -4.98 19.25
CA ARG A 32 -4.01 -4.94 19.95
C ARG A 32 -4.31 -3.56 20.53
N GLU A 33 -3.32 -2.91 21.15
CA GLU A 33 -3.48 -1.55 21.68
C GLU A 33 -3.88 -0.54 20.59
N VAL A 34 -3.28 -0.64 19.40
CA VAL A 34 -3.64 0.17 18.22
C VAL A 34 -5.09 -0.05 17.84
N LEU A 35 -5.50 -1.32 17.67
CA LEU A 35 -6.88 -1.66 17.29
C LEU A 35 -7.89 -1.17 18.32
N ASP A 36 -7.61 -1.35 19.62
CA ASP A 36 -8.48 -0.89 20.71
C ASP A 36 -8.63 0.64 20.71
N LYS A 37 -7.55 1.37 20.37
CA LYS A 37 -7.58 2.83 20.31
C LYS A 37 -8.27 3.35 19.05
N ILE A 38 -8.08 2.70 17.89
CA ILE A 38 -8.83 3.01 16.66
C ILE A 38 -10.32 2.76 16.88
N ALA A 39 -10.70 1.63 17.48
CA ALA A 39 -12.09 1.30 17.77
C ALA A 39 -12.80 2.35 18.63
N LYS A 40 -12.06 2.96 19.58
CA LYS A 40 -12.55 4.07 20.41
C LYS A 40 -12.67 5.40 19.65
N GLU A 41 -11.79 5.66 18.68
CA GLU A 41 -11.82 6.87 17.86
C GLU A 41 -12.85 6.82 16.72
N LEU A 42 -13.16 5.63 16.19
CA LEU A 42 -14.07 5.45 15.05
C LEU A 42 -15.41 6.20 15.19
N PRO A 43 -16.13 6.15 16.34
CA PRO A 43 -17.38 6.89 16.51
C PRO A 43 -17.25 8.42 16.44
N GLN A 44 -16.03 8.96 16.62
CA GLN A 44 -15.72 10.40 16.58
C GLN A 44 -15.35 10.88 15.17
N ILE A 45 -15.23 9.96 14.22
CA ILE A 45 -14.92 10.28 12.83
C ILE A 45 -16.24 10.57 12.11
N SER A 46 -16.33 11.74 11.49
CA SER A 46 -17.49 12.10 10.66
C SER A 46 -17.61 11.12 9.51
N ILE A 47 -18.83 10.66 9.22
CA ILE A 47 -19.13 9.82 8.05
C ILE A 47 -18.76 10.52 6.72
N ASN A 48 -18.69 11.86 6.73
CA ASN A 48 -18.30 12.67 5.58
C ASN A 48 -16.79 12.90 5.50
N SER A 49 -16.00 12.32 6.41
CA SER A 49 -14.54 12.47 6.38
C SER A 49 -13.97 11.79 5.14
N THR A 50 -13.00 12.45 4.51
CA THR A 50 -12.29 11.85 3.38
C THR A 50 -11.31 10.77 3.86
N PRO A 51 -10.97 9.77 3.02
CA PRO A 51 -10.01 8.74 3.38
C PRO A 51 -8.65 9.29 3.89
N PRO A 52 -8.06 10.36 3.30
CA PRO A 52 -6.84 10.96 3.83
C PRO A 52 -6.99 11.58 5.23
N GLU A 53 -8.16 12.17 5.54
CA GLU A 53 -8.43 12.73 6.87
C GLU A 53 -8.54 11.63 7.93
N MET A 54 -9.22 10.53 7.59
CA MET A 54 -9.32 9.35 8.44
C MET A 54 -7.93 8.72 8.66
N GLY A 55 -7.18 8.50 7.58
CA GLY A 55 -5.82 7.95 7.64
C GLY A 55 -4.89 8.79 8.52
N ARG A 56 -4.98 10.14 8.47
CA ARG A 56 -4.18 11.02 9.33
C ARG A 56 -4.44 10.79 10.83
N ARG A 57 -5.70 10.54 11.21
CA ARG A 57 -6.05 10.23 12.62
C ARG A 57 -5.50 8.87 13.03
N ILE A 58 -5.68 7.86 12.19
CA ILE A 58 -5.17 6.51 12.44
C ILE A 58 -3.64 6.53 12.55
N HIS A 59 -2.92 7.13 11.62
CA HIS A 59 -1.46 7.23 11.69
C HIS A 59 -0.96 8.00 12.93
N LYS A 60 -1.74 8.96 13.45
CA LYS A 60 -1.40 9.64 14.70
C LYS A 60 -1.45 8.66 15.89
N ILE A 61 -2.45 7.77 15.94
CA ILE A 61 -2.55 6.73 16.95
C ILE A 61 -1.35 5.78 16.87
N VAL A 62 -1.02 5.30 15.67
CA VAL A 62 0.13 4.41 15.43
C VAL A 62 1.43 5.06 15.92
N ARG A 63 1.71 6.32 15.54
CA ARG A 63 2.93 7.02 15.97
C ARG A 63 3.02 7.18 17.49
N GLN A 64 1.89 7.44 18.16
CA GLN A 64 1.85 7.58 19.62
C GLN A 64 2.21 6.27 20.31
N ILE A 65 1.65 5.15 19.87
CA ILE A 65 1.90 3.82 20.47
C ILE A 65 3.32 3.34 20.12
N ALA A 66 3.79 3.62 18.91
CA ALA A 66 5.14 3.28 18.48
C ALA A 66 6.24 4.08 19.18
N GLY A 67 5.91 5.23 19.79
CA GLY A 67 6.90 6.14 20.34
C GLY A 67 7.87 6.68 19.28
N SER A 68 7.51 6.60 17.99
CA SER A 68 8.34 6.93 16.84
C SER A 68 7.62 7.89 15.90
N SER A 69 8.36 8.87 15.37
CA SER A 69 7.83 9.80 14.38
C SER A 69 7.51 9.13 13.03
N ASP A 70 8.21 8.04 12.70
CA ASP A 70 7.97 7.23 11.51
C ASP A 70 8.11 5.72 11.84
N PRO A 71 7.03 5.07 12.30
CA PRO A 71 7.04 3.64 12.63
C PRO A 71 7.27 2.72 11.42
N TYR A 72 7.18 3.26 10.21
CA TYR A 72 7.28 2.50 8.96
C TYR A 72 8.65 2.67 8.28
N ARG A 73 9.61 3.30 8.94
CA ARG A 73 10.91 3.64 8.32
C ARG A 73 11.64 2.40 7.78
N GLU A 74 11.71 1.33 8.57
CA GLU A 74 12.46 0.12 8.19
C GLU A 74 11.88 -0.54 6.94
N ILE A 75 10.57 -0.68 6.88
CA ILE A 75 9.89 -1.28 5.72
C ILE A 75 9.99 -0.37 4.49
N LYS A 76 9.92 0.96 4.66
CA LYS A 76 10.16 1.92 3.56
C LYS A 76 11.60 1.81 3.05
N ASP A 77 12.59 1.67 3.94
CA ASP A 77 13.99 1.54 3.56
C ASP A 77 14.24 0.24 2.76
N GLU A 78 13.56 -0.85 3.12
CA GLU A 78 13.59 -2.10 2.35
C GLU A 78 12.97 -1.94 0.96
N TYR A 79 11.79 -1.33 0.85
CA TYR A 79 11.15 -1.10 -0.44
C TYR A 79 11.96 -0.16 -1.33
N ASN A 80 12.57 0.88 -0.72
CA ASN A 80 13.46 1.77 -1.45
C ASN A 80 14.66 1.01 -2.01
N LYS A 81 15.27 0.07 -1.26
CA LYS A 81 16.36 -0.76 -1.76
C LYS A 81 15.92 -1.62 -2.96
N ILE A 82 14.76 -2.24 -2.88
CA ILE A 82 14.19 -3.03 -3.98
C ILE A 82 13.95 -2.16 -5.22
N ALA A 83 13.28 -1.03 -5.05
CA ALA A 83 12.97 -0.09 -6.14
C ALA A 83 14.25 0.45 -6.79
N LEU A 84 15.28 0.77 -6.00
CA LEU A 84 16.59 1.18 -6.50
C LEU A 84 17.31 0.07 -7.28
N GLY A 85 17.12 -1.20 -6.91
CA GLY A 85 17.63 -2.35 -7.66
C GLY A 85 17.03 -2.45 -9.07
N LEU A 86 15.74 -2.15 -9.23
CA LEU A 86 15.03 -2.21 -10.51
C LEU A 86 15.24 -0.97 -11.39
N TYR A 87 15.60 0.15 -10.77
CA TYR A 87 15.68 1.45 -11.44
C TYR A 87 16.59 1.46 -12.69
N PRO A 88 17.81 0.89 -12.69
CA PRO A 88 18.68 0.90 -13.87
C PRO A 88 18.03 0.26 -15.10
N GLU A 89 17.38 -0.89 -14.92
CA GLU A 89 16.72 -1.60 -16.00
C GLU A 89 15.51 -0.83 -16.54
N LEU A 90 14.65 -0.35 -15.65
CA LEU A 90 13.47 0.44 -16.03
C LEU A 90 13.87 1.72 -16.77
N ARG A 91 14.95 2.36 -16.34
CA ARG A 91 15.50 3.54 -17.01
C ARG A 91 15.98 3.22 -18.43
N GLU A 92 16.66 2.11 -18.64
CA GLU A 92 17.09 1.68 -19.97
C GLU A 92 15.91 1.34 -20.88
N ARG A 93 14.86 0.70 -20.34
CA ARG A 93 13.60 0.44 -21.07
C ARG A 93 12.93 1.73 -21.52
N VAL A 94 12.89 2.77 -20.68
CA VAL A 94 12.34 4.09 -21.04
C VAL A 94 13.14 4.73 -22.17
N LYS A 95 14.47 4.71 -22.10
CA LYS A 95 15.33 5.29 -23.14
C LYS A 95 15.21 4.58 -24.50
N LYS A 96 15.06 3.26 -24.49
CA LYS A 96 14.95 2.44 -25.72
C LYS A 96 13.53 2.39 -26.28
N ALA A 97 12.54 2.88 -25.55
CA ALA A 97 11.15 2.86 -26.00
C ALA A 97 10.92 3.83 -27.17
N LYS A 98 10.09 3.40 -28.14
CA LYS A 98 9.65 4.24 -29.26
C LYS A 98 8.96 5.54 -28.81
N ASP A 99 8.22 5.47 -27.71
CA ASP A 99 7.60 6.62 -27.04
C ASP A 99 8.08 6.63 -25.59
N SER A 100 9.13 7.41 -25.34
CA SER A 100 9.80 7.49 -24.05
C SER A 100 8.91 8.11 -22.98
N LEU A 101 8.08 9.11 -23.34
CA LEU A 101 7.16 9.79 -22.43
C LEU A 101 6.06 8.83 -21.96
N LEU A 102 5.43 8.11 -22.90
CA LEU A 102 4.42 7.12 -22.55
C LEU A 102 5.03 6.00 -21.69
N MET A 103 6.26 5.56 -21.99
CA MET A 103 6.92 4.54 -21.19
C MET A 103 7.24 5.03 -19.78
N SER A 104 7.74 6.26 -19.60
CA SER A 104 8.01 6.82 -18.28
C SER A 104 6.74 6.96 -17.44
N ILE A 105 5.62 7.36 -18.05
CA ILE A 105 4.31 7.43 -17.38
C ILE A 105 3.87 6.02 -16.94
N ARG A 106 4.03 5.01 -17.80
CA ARG A 106 3.68 3.62 -17.47
C ARG A 106 4.52 3.07 -16.32
N VAL A 107 5.81 3.38 -16.29
CA VAL A 107 6.71 3.01 -15.19
C VAL A 107 6.31 3.71 -13.88
N ALA A 108 5.98 5.01 -13.92
CA ALA A 108 5.52 5.73 -12.74
C ALA A 108 4.20 5.17 -12.18
N ILE A 109 3.25 4.85 -13.07
CA ILE A 109 1.99 4.20 -12.66
C ILE A 109 2.26 2.82 -12.07
N ALA A 110 3.15 2.02 -12.68
CA ALA A 110 3.51 0.71 -12.15
C ALA A 110 4.12 0.81 -10.75
N GLY A 111 5.07 1.72 -10.55
CA GLY A 111 5.69 1.97 -9.24
C GLY A 111 4.70 2.38 -8.15
N ASN A 112 3.66 3.14 -8.50
CA ASN A 112 2.60 3.52 -7.55
C ASN A 112 1.60 2.40 -7.23
N ILE A 113 1.46 1.41 -8.11
CA ILE A 113 0.51 0.30 -7.92
C ILE A 113 1.17 -0.87 -7.19
N ILE A 114 2.47 -1.08 -7.38
CA ILE A 114 3.18 -2.21 -6.77
C ILE A 114 3.14 -2.08 -5.26
N ASP A 115 2.53 -3.08 -4.61
CA ASP A 115 2.49 -3.23 -3.17
C ASP A 115 3.51 -4.29 -2.75
N PHE A 116 4.67 -3.85 -2.29
CA PHE A 116 5.77 -4.71 -1.84
C PHE A 116 5.48 -5.40 -0.49
N ALA A 117 4.33 -5.16 0.15
CA ALA A 117 4.03 -5.66 1.49
C ALA A 117 3.63 -7.13 1.59
N VAL A 118 3.56 -7.83 0.47
CA VAL A 118 3.25 -9.26 0.46
C VAL A 118 4.56 -10.06 0.47
N LYS A 119 5.27 -10.04 1.60
CA LYS A 119 6.50 -10.87 1.81
C LYS A 119 6.23 -12.38 1.86
N ASN A 120 4.97 -12.81 2.06
CA ASN A 120 4.64 -14.20 2.33
C ASN A 120 4.36 -15.06 1.08
N ALA A 121 4.49 -14.48 -0.11
CA ALA A 121 4.54 -15.26 -1.35
C ALA A 121 5.86 -14.92 -2.04
N HIS A 122 6.50 -15.92 -2.63
CA HIS A 122 7.63 -15.74 -3.55
C HIS A 122 7.19 -14.91 -4.78
N ILE A 123 6.92 -13.62 -4.58
CA ILE A 123 6.53 -12.70 -5.63
C ILE A 123 7.82 -12.26 -6.30
N ASP A 124 7.98 -12.71 -7.52
CA ASP A 124 8.95 -12.17 -8.46
C ASP A 124 8.47 -10.76 -8.84
N ILE A 125 9.06 -9.78 -8.18
CA ILE A 125 8.73 -8.36 -8.33
C ILE A 125 8.96 -7.90 -9.77
N GLU A 126 10.00 -8.39 -10.43
CA GLU A 126 10.29 -8.08 -11.83
C GLU A 126 9.14 -8.55 -12.73
N LYS A 127 8.63 -9.77 -12.46
CA LYS A 127 7.48 -10.33 -13.17
C LYS A 127 6.21 -9.53 -12.91
N GLU A 128 5.99 -9.05 -11.70
CA GLU A 128 4.82 -8.21 -11.37
C GLU A 128 4.88 -6.85 -12.08
N VAL A 129 6.03 -6.20 -12.07
CA VAL A 129 6.29 -4.97 -12.84
C VAL A 129 5.98 -5.21 -14.31
N GLU A 130 6.46 -6.31 -14.89
CA GLU A 130 6.22 -6.64 -16.29
C GLU A 130 4.73 -6.85 -16.61
N GLN A 131 4.01 -7.56 -15.72
CA GLN A 131 2.58 -7.78 -15.87
C GLN A 131 1.78 -6.48 -15.81
N ILE A 132 2.11 -5.59 -14.86
CA ILE A 132 1.46 -4.29 -14.72
C ILE A 132 1.75 -3.43 -15.96
N LEU A 133 3.00 -3.38 -16.41
CA LEU A 133 3.36 -2.65 -17.62
C LEU A 133 2.58 -3.18 -18.84
N LYS A 134 2.46 -4.50 -19.03
CA LYS A 134 1.66 -5.09 -20.11
C LYS A 134 0.19 -4.71 -19.99
N ARG A 135 -0.40 -4.78 -18.80
CA ARG A 135 -1.80 -4.40 -18.56
C ARG A 135 -2.04 -2.93 -18.91
N ILE A 136 -1.19 -2.03 -18.45
CA ILE A 136 -1.30 -0.60 -18.76
C ILE A 136 -1.16 -0.38 -20.26
N LYS A 137 -0.25 -1.09 -20.95
CA LYS A 137 -0.11 -1.00 -22.42
C LYS A 137 -1.43 -1.30 -23.12
N LEU A 138 -2.11 -2.37 -22.70
CA LEU A 138 -3.40 -2.76 -23.25
C LEU A 138 -4.45 -1.67 -22.98
N SER A 139 -4.54 -1.15 -21.75
CA SER A 139 -5.48 -0.06 -21.42
C SER A 139 -5.29 1.17 -22.30
N PHE A 140 -4.04 1.61 -22.53
CA PHE A 140 -3.76 2.74 -23.44
C PHE A 140 -4.02 2.41 -24.92
N PHE A 141 -3.98 1.13 -25.31
CA PHE A 141 -4.35 0.69 -26.66
C PHE A 141 -5.86 0.74 -26.87
N TYR A 142 -6.67 0.32 -25.88
CA TYR A 142 -8.14 0.36 -25.94
C TYR A 142 -8.74 1.77 -25.78
N LEU A 143 -7.93 2.75 -25.36
CA LEU A 143 -8.32 4.16 -25.21
C LEU A 143 -7.96 5.02 -26.44
N LYS A 144 -7.40 4.43 -27.49
CA LYS A 144 -7.15 5.05 -28.79
C LYS A 144 -8.12 4.50 -29.83
#